data_AF-K4JBY9-F1
#
_entry.id   AF-K4JBY9-F1
#
_cell.length_a   1.000
_cell.length_b   1.000
_cell.length_c   1.000
_cell.angle_alpha   90.00
_cell.angle_beta   90.00
_cell.angle_gamma   90.00
#
_symmetry.space_group_name_H-M   'P 1'
#
loop_
_entity.id
_entity.type
_entity.pdbx_description
1 polymer ?
#
loop_
_entity_poly.entity_id
_entity_poly.type
_entity_poly.pdbx_seq_one_letter_code
_entity_poly.pdbx_strand_id
1 'polypeptide(L)'
;CLSEDMRVQTNKGFLGLDEVKDQWRDLKFANYNPETKQIQYLPASNFILKDAANHKMVEFSDYDINSDAHGSFSLFVTDNHDMYVQTGRVDKEAGDINRIVYEENSEFSKVEASQLVGSGKGIRFTTTAPNGIDIASVASYKQVVSENQQQTFLELYGYWVGNADKVGETGVTFTAANEANSAWLSKAISELEGKVDGTTITDSKLSALFNGSEQSFAEWVWDLAKDELRSVVHGFARASGDENKKIYTSSVILRDELVRVLLHAGYTSRFELNATKGWEITYVEDVAQCVNPVLYSDKNVKVVDDYFGRVWCVTVPTGLIIVQRVVKNAEDVVVKASRPTIVGN
;
A
#
# COMPACT_ATOMS: atom_id res chain seq x y z
N CYS A 1 5.70 -1.18 20.38
CA CYS A 1 4.28 -0.91 20.11
C CYS A 1 4.17 0.39 19.34
N LEU A 2 3.07 0.55 18.59
CA LEU A 2 2.77 1.67 17.69
C LEU A 2 1.98 2.76 18.44
N SER A 3 2.12 4.02 18.05
CA SER A 3 1.21 5.10 18.49
C SER A 3 -0.20 4.95 17.91
N GLU A 4 -1.17 5.72 18.44
CA GLU A 4 -2.58 5.61 18.02
C GLU A 4 -2.90 6.18 16.63
N ASP A 5 -2.02 7.02 16.08
CA ASP A 5 -2.08 7.55 14.70
C ASP A 5 -1.47 6.58 13.66
N MET A 6 -1.12 5.37 14.07
CA MET A 6 -0.65 4.30 13.19
C MET A 6 -1.82 3.42 12.74
N ARG A 7 -1.72 2.93 11.51
CA ARG A 7 -2.60 1.89 10.96
C ARG A 7 -1.79 0.64 10.64
N VAL A 8 -2.44 -0.53 10.77
CA VAL A 8 -1.88 -1.84 10.38
C VAL A 8 -2.64 -2.38 9.18
N GLN A 9 -1.94 -3.03 8.25
CA GLN A 9 -2.57 -3.67 7.10
C GLN A 9 -3.24 -4.99 7.52
N THR A 10 -4.52 -5.14 7.19
CA THR A 10 -5.33 -6.34 7.45
C THR A 10 -6.00 -6.85 6.18
N ASN A 11 -6.70 -7.98 6.25
CA ASN A 11 -7.53 -8.48 5.15
C ASN A 11 -8.75 -7.59 4.84
N LYS A 12 -9.01 -6.59 5.68
CA LYS A 12 -10.05 -5.55 5.53
C LYS A 12 -9.46 -4.18 5.17
N GLY A 13 -8.16 -4.10 4.83
CA GLY A 13 -7.46 -2.84 4.55
C GLY A 13 -6.64 -2.32 5.74
N PHE A 14 -6.18 -1.08 5.64
CA PHE A 14 -5.42 -0.41 6.70
C PHE A 14 -6.37 0.10 7.80
N LEU A 15 -6.27 -0.50 8.99
CA LEU A 15 -7.13 -0.18 10.13
C LEU A 15 -6.32 0.47 11.26
N GLY A 16 -6.90 1.49 11.89
CA GLY A 16 -6.33 2.14 13.08
C GLY A 16 -6.71 1.41 14.37
N LEU A 17 -6.18 1.90 15.50
CA LEU A 17 -6.41 1.31 16.83
C LEU A 17 -7.90 1.07 17.13
N ASP A 18 -8.73 2.10 16.97
CA ASP A 18 -10.15 2.02 17.32
C ASP A 18 -10.95 1.09 16.40
N GLU A 19 -10.44 0.84 15.20
CA GLU A 19 -11.02 -0.13 14.24
C GLU A 19 -10.58 -1.57 14.57
N VAL A 20 -9.45 -1.77 15.27
CA VAL A 20 -8.88 -3.10 15.53
C VAL A 20 -9.23 -3.64 16.91
N LYS A 21 -9.20 -2.80 17.95
CA LYS A 21 -9.16 -3.22 19.36
C LYS A 21 -10.26 -4.21 19.79
N ASP A 22 -11.46 -4.09 19.22
CA ASP A 22 -12.62 -4.89 19.62
C ASP A 22 -12.86 -6.12 18.72
N GLN A 23 -12.18 -6.21 17.57
CA GLN A 23 -12.40 -7.25 16.57
C GLN A 23 -11.12 -7.94 16.07
N TRP A 24 -9.98 -7.69 16.71
CA TRP A 24 -8.67 -8.21 16.25
C TRP A 24 -8.62 -9.73 16.07
N ARG A 25 -9.47 -10.48 16.78
CA ARG A 25 -9.57 -11.94 16.67
C ARG A 25 -10.22 -12.42 15.36
N ASP A 26 -11.07 -11.58 14.76
CA ASP A 26 -11.75 -11.87 13.49
C ASP A 26 -10.97 -11.34 12.28
N LEU A 27 -9.89 -10.59 12.54
CA LEU A 27 -9.02 -10.03 11.52
C LEU A 27 -7.84 -10.97 11.22
N LYS A 28 -7.41 -10.93 9.95
CA LYS A 28 -6.11 -11.45 9.54
C LYS A 28 -5.19 -10.27 9.23
N PHE A 29 -4.01 -10.28 9.80
CA PHE A 29 -3.02 -9.21 9.65
C PHE A 29 -2.06 -9.56 8.52
N ALA A 30 -1.61 -8.56 7.76
CA ALA A 30 -0.57 -8.74 6.77
C ALA A 30 0.76 -9.06 7.47
N ASN A 31 1.21 -10.28 7.27
CA ASN A 31 2.51 -10.79 7.67
C ASN A 31 3.45 -10.68 6.48
N TYR A 32 4.65 -10.13 6.70
CA TYR A 32 5.71 -10.21 5.69
C TYR A 32 6.55 -11.45 5.95
N ASN A 33 6.76 -12.28 4.93
CA ASN A 33 7.70 -13.39 4.96
C ASN A 33 9.04 -12.93 4.35
N PRO A 34 10.13 -12.84 5.13
CA PRO A 34 11.40 -12.34 4.65
C PRO A 34 12.10 -13.29 3.67
N GLU A 35 11.81 -14.60 3.73
CA GLU A 35 12.39 -15.60 2.84
C GLU A 35 11.74 -15.53 1.45
N THR A 36 10.41 -15.51 1.38
CA THR A 36 9.68 -15.46 0.11
C THR A 36 9.46 -14.04 -0.39
N LYS A 37 9.67 -13.02 0.43
CA LYS A 37 9.40 -11.60 0.14
C LYS A 37 7.95 -11.32 -0.25
N GLN A 38 7.02 -12.11 0.30
CA GLN A 38 5.58 -12.03 0.06
C GLN A 38 4.80 -11.61 1.30
N ILE A 39 3.57 -11.16 1.07
CA ILE A 39 2.58 -10.86 2.10
C ILE A 39 1.71 -12.10 2.31
N GLN A 40 1.38 -12.42 3.56
CA GLN A 40 0.42 -13.45 3.94
C GLN A 40 -0.57 -12.91 4.96
N TYR A 41 -1.85 -13.26 4.84
CA TYR A 41 -2.86 -12.87 5.81
C TYR A 41 -3.07 -13.98 6.86
N LEU A 42 -2.56 -13.77 8.06
CA LEU A 42 -2.62 -14.73 9.16
C LEU A 42 -3.27 -14.11 10.41
N PRO A 43 -3.96 -14.91 11.25
CA PRO A 43 -4.51 -14.42 12.51
C PRO A 43 -3.40 -13.99 13.48
N ALA A 44 -3.68 -12.97 14.31
CA ALA A 44 -2.80 -12.62 15.41
C ALA A 44 -2.97 -13.58 16.59
N SER A 45 -1.90 -13.81 17.33
CA SER A 45 -1.90 -14.60 18.57
C SER A 45 -2.13 -13.75 19.82
N ASN A 46 -1.81 -12.46 19.75
CA ASN A 46 -1.93 -11.53 20.86
C ASN A 46 -2.20 -10.10 20.38
N PHE A 47 -2.84 -9.31 21.23
CA PHE A 47 -3.09 -7.88 21.05
C PHE A 47 -2.84 -7.18 22.38
N ILE A 48 -2.02 -6.15 22.38
CA ILE A 48 -1.70 -5.36 23.56
C ILE A 48 -2.14 -3.93 23.29
N LEU A 49 -2.90 -3.37 24.21
CA LEU A 49 -3.25 -1.95 24.27
C LEU A 49 -2.82 -1.43 25.64
N LYS A 50 -2.03 -0.36 25.63
CA LYS A 50 -1.72 0.43 26.82
C LYS A 50 -2.50 1.73 26.75
N ASP A 51 -3.14 2.07 27.86
CA ASP A 51 -3.93 3.29 28.00
C ASP A 51 -3.08 4.57 27.83
N ALA A 52 -3.79 5.69 27.70
CA ALA A 52 -3.18 7.01 27.61
C ALA A 52 -2.31 7.29 28.84
N ALA A 53 -1.01 7.37 28.62
CA ALA A 53 0.01 7.64 29.62
C ALA A 53 1.24 8.25 28.94
N ASN A 54 2.23 8.66 29.73
CA ASN A 54 3.53 9.02 29.20
C ASN A 54 4.27 7.75 28.75
N HIS A 55 4.55 7.66 27.47
CA HIS A 55 5.37 6.61 26.88
C HIS A 55 6.64 7.22 26.29
N LYS A 56 7.75 6.51 26.46
CA LYS A 56 8.97 6.82 25.74
C LYS A 56 8.91 6.22 24.34
N MET A 57 9.02 7.08 23.35
CA MET A 57 8.84 6.75 21.94
C MET A 57 10.07 7.11 21.13
N VAL A 58 10.16 6.52 19.95
CA VAL A 58 11.15 6.82 18.91
C VAL A 58 10.41 7.15 17.63
N GLU A 59 10.67 8.36 17.12
CA GLU A 59 10.19 8.81 15.82
C GLU A 59 11.25 8.55 14.76
N PHE A 60 10.85 7.93 13.66
CA PHE A 60 11.65 7.77 12.46
C PHE A 60 10.98 8.55 11.33
N SER A 61 11.60 9.62 10.83
CA SER A 61 10.98 10.42 9.78
C SER A 61 11.97 11.15 8.85
N ASP A 62 11.64 11.19 7.56
CA ASP A 62 12.30 12.07 6.58
C ASP A 62 11.62 13.45 6.46
N TYR A 63 10.50 13.64 7.17
CA TYR A 63 9.69 14.86 7.20
C TYR A 63 8.75 14.89 8.41
N ASP A 64 8.19 16.06 8.70
CA ASP A 64 7.05 16.17 9.61
C ASP A 64 5.76 15.85 8.86
N ILE A 65 5.10 14.75 9.23
CA ILE A 65 3.87 14.28 8.57
C ILE A 65 2.73 15.30 8.69
N ASN A 66 2.72 16.10 9.78
CA ASN A 66 1.71 17.11 10.05
C ASN A 66 1.98 18.43 9.31
N SER A 67 3.17 18.59 8.74
CA SER A 67 3.51 19.78 7.95
C SER A 67 3.10 19.63 6.48
N ASP A 68 3.08 20.75 5.77
CA ASP A 68 2.92 20.79 4.31
C ASP A 68 4.16 20.24 3.56
N ALA A 69 5.24 19.92 4.28
CA ALA A 69 6.40 19.32 3.66
C ALA A 69 6.06 17.94 3.07
N HIS A 70 6.61 17.68 1.89
CA HIS A 70 6.50 16.38 1.24
C HIS A 70 7.65 15.49 1.68
N GLY A 71 7.33 14.42 2.41
CA GLY A 71 8.23 13.29 2.62
C GLY A 71 7.53 11.98 2.36
N SER A 72 8.24 10.88 2.56
CA SER A 72 7.76 9.56 2.17
C SER A 72 7.60 8.62 3.34
N PHE A 73 8.26 8.92 4.46
CA PHE A 73 8.45 7.98 5.55
C PHE A 73 8.23 8.62 6.92
N SER A 74 7.34 8.02 7.71
CA SER A 74 7.14 8.40 9.10
C SER A 74 6.66 7.19 9.89
N LEU A 75 7.31 6.90 11.01
CA LEU A 75 6.91 5.88 11.98
C LEU A 75 7.07 6.45 13.39
N PHE A 76 6.18 6.03 14.29
CA PHE A 76 6.26 6.42 15.68
C PHE A 76 5.93 5.23 16.59
N VAL A 77 6.94 4.78 17.33
CA VAL A 77 6.91 3.49 18.03
C VAL A 77 7.53 3.62 19.42
N THR A 78 7.22 2.70 20.33
CA THR A 78 7.90 2.63 21.64
C THR A 78 9.38 2.32 21.45
N ASP A 79 10.22 2.80 22.37
CA ASP A 79 11.68 2.62 22.28
C ASP A 79 12.12 1.15 22.24
N ASN A 80 11.36 0.26 22.86
CA ASN A 80 11.60 -1.18 22.86
C ASN A 80 10.94 -1.95 21.69
N HIS A 81 10.43 -1.28 20.65
CA HIS A 81 9.80 -1.95 19.51
C HIS A 81 10.85 -2.49 18.54
N ASP A 82 10.63 -3.69 18.02
CA ASP A 82 11.49 -4.28 16.99
C ASP A 82 11.27 -3.56 15.65
N MET A 83 12.35 -3.06 15.06
CA MET A 83 12.40 -2.50 13.72
C MET A 83 13.00 -3.53 12.77
N TYR A 84 12.41 -3.71 11.58
CA TYR A 84 12.99 -4.59 10.56
C TYR A 84 13.77 -3.75 9.55
N VAL A 85 15.09 -3.67 9.73
CA VAL A 85 15.95 -2.70 9.03
C VAL A 85 17.24 -3.34 8.54
N GLN A 86 17.83 -2.74 7.52
CA GLN A 86 19.21 -2.97 7.14
C GLN A 86 20.03 -1.74 7.57
N THR A 87 21.10 -1.93 8.34
CA THR A 87 21.96 -0.83 8.79
C THR A 87 23.23 -0.74 7.97
N GLY A 88 23.67 0.48 7.65
CA GLY A 88 24.93 0.75 6.93
C GLY A 88 25.80 1.75 7.69
N ARG A 89 27.10 1.76 7.37
CA ARG A 89 28.02 2.78 7.89
C ARG A 89 27.84 4.10 7.15
N VAL A 90 28.03 5.21 7.84
CA VAL A 90 28.05 6.54 7.22
C VAL A 90 29.50 6.91 6.92
N ASP A 91 29.87 6.89 5.65
CA ASP A 91 31.18 7.36 5.18
C ASP A 91 31.08 8.85 4.82
N LYS A 92 32.06 9.64 5.27
CA LYS A 92 32.20 11.04 4.85
C LYS A 92 33.04 11.07 3.57
N GLU A 93 32.42 11.38 2.43
CA GLU A 93 33.17 11.65 1.19
C GLU A 93 33.75 13.08 1.23
N ALA A 94 34.77 13.34 0.41
CA ALA A 94 35.36 14.67 0.29
C ALA A 94 34.30 15.69 -0.18
N GLY A 95 33.96 16.66 0.67
CA GLY A 95 32.96 17.70 0.38
C GLY A 95 31.67 17.66 1.21
N ASP A 96 31.69 17.13 2.44
CA ASP A 96 30.57 17.09 3.39
C ASP A 96 29.33 16.28 2.93
N ILE A 97 29.47 15.49 1.87
CA ILE A 97 28.43 14.56 1.44
C ILE A 97 28.59 13.26 2.24
N ASN A 98 27.60 13.01 3.11
CA ASN A 98 27.49 11.72 3.79
C ASN A 98 26.96 10.68 2.80
N ARG A 99 27.71 9.59 2.63
CA ARG A 99 27.27 8.42 1.87
C ARG A 99 27.04 7.26 2.81
N ILE A 100 25.95 6.53 2.62
CA ILE A 100 25.71 5.31 3.39
C ILE A 100 26.21 4.12 2.58
N VAL A 101 27.08 3.34 3.20
CA VAL A 101 27.65 2.11 2.63
C VAL A 101 27.12 0.93 3.42
N TYR A 102 26.44 0.03 2.71
CA TYR A 102 25.94 -1.23 3.25
C TYR A 102 26.97 -2.31 2.97
N GLU A 103 27.20 -3.19 3.94
CA GLU A 103 28.09 -4.34 3.73
C GLU A 103 27.49 -5.26 2.65
N GLU A 104 28.34 -5.84 1.83
CA GLU A 104 27.94 -6.82 0.82
C GLU A 104 27.24 -7.98 1.54
N ASN A 105 26.03 -8.34 1.08
CA ASN A 105 25.17 -9.35 1.70
C ASN A 105 24.63 -8.99 3.10
N SER A 106 24.69 -7.73 3.54
CA SER A 106 23.94 -7.34 4.74
C SER A 106 22.44 -7.52 4.51
N GLU A 107 21.81 -8.35 5.33
CA GLU A 107 20.37 -8.61 5.27
C GLU A 107 19.61 -7.67 6.21
N PHE A 108 18.30 -7.60 6.01
CA PHE A 108 17.41 -6.97 6.97
C PHE A 108 17.34 -7.82 8.24
N SER A 109 17.30 -7.18 9.39
CA SER A 109 17.23 -7.85 10.69
C SER A 109 16.34 -7.07 11.65
N LYS A 110 15.90 -7.74 12.71
CA LYS A 110 15.18 -7.08 13.81
C LYS A 110 16.16 -6.37 14.74
N VAL A 111 15.96 -5.08 14.95
CA VAL A 111 16.74 -4.24 15.85
C VAL A 111 15.79 -3.40 16.69
N GLU A 112 16.00 -3.36 17.99
CA GLU A 112 15.21 -2.52 18.89
C GLU A 112 15.34 -1.03 18.51
N ALA A 113 14.22 -0.30 18.48
CA ALA A 113 14.18 1.10 18.04
C ALA A 113 15.16 2.01 18.82
N SER A 114 15.31 1.78 20.13
CA SER A 114 16.22 2.52 21.02
C SER A 114 17.69 2.42 20.57
N GLN A 115 18.10 1.30 19.98
CA GLN A 115 19.48 1.05 19.52
C GLN A 115 19.82 1.80 18.23
N LEU A 116 18.80 2.26 17.50
CA LEU A 116 18.98 3.00 16.25
C LEU A 116 19.19 4.49 16.50
N VAL A 117 18.74 5.01 17.65
CA VAL A 117 18.90 6.42 18.05
C VAL A 117 20.38 6.77 18.21
N GLY A 118 20.85 7.79 17.50
CA GLY A 118 22.21 8.31 17.66
C GLY A 118 23.32 7.29 17.36
N SER A 119 23.00 6.23 16.62
CA SER A 119 23.91 5.13 16.35
C SER A 119 25.05 5.48 15.36
N GLY A 120 25.02 6.66 14.75
CA GLY A 120 25.91 7.05 13.65
C GLY A 120 25.75 6.21 12.39
N LYS A 121 24.61 5.51 12.22
CA LYS A 121 24.34 4.58 11.12
C LYS A 121 23.33 5.14 10.12
N GLY A 122 23.44 4.68 8.89
CA GLY A 122 22.36 4.73 7.92
C GLY A 122 21.38 3.59 8.16
N ILE A 123 20.08 3.86 8.10
CA ILE A 123 19.02 2.91 8.41
C ILE A 123 18.11 2.81 7.20
N ARG A 124 18.09 1.65 6.56
CA ARG A 124 17.23 1.36 5.42
C ARG A 124 16.02 0.55 5.89
N PHE A 125 14.84 1.04 5.53
CA PHE A 125 13.58 0.32 5.69
C PHE A 125 13.17 -0.33 4.38
N THR A 126 12.23 -1.27 4.44
CA THR A 126 11.56 -1.83 3.26
C THR A 126 10.09 -1.42 3.26
N THR A 127 9.64 -0.85 2.15
CA THR A 127 8.25 -0.38 1.96
C THR A 127 7.47 -1.18 0.92
N THR A 128 8.08 -2.25 0.40
CA THR A 128 7.51 -3.13 -0.64
C THR A 128 7.52 -4.57 -0.16
N ALA A 129 6.61 -5.36 -0.71
CA ALA A 129 6.77 -6.81 -0.78
C ALA A 129 7.08 -7.16 -2.24
N PRO A 130 8.36 -7.32 -2.64
CA PRO A 130 8.73 -7.49 -4.04
C PRO A 130 8.00 -8.62 -4.77
N ASN A 131 7.64 -9.70 -4.05
CA ASN A 131 6.92 -10.84 -4.61
C ASN A 131 5.39 -10.76 -4.38
N GLY A 132 4.91 -9.61 -3.91
CA GLY A 132 3.50 -9.28 -3.78
C GLY A 132 2.78 -10.09 -2.71
N ILE A 133 1.47 -10.29 -2.92
CA ILE A 133 0.63 -11.12 -2.06
C ILE A 133 0.81 -12.61 -2.39
N ASP A 134 0.88 -13.44 -1.36
CA ASP A 134 0.76 -14.90 -1.47
C ASP A 134 -0.72 -15.27 -1.42
N ILE A 135 -1.24 -15.75 -2.54
CA ILE A 135 -2.63 -16.14 -2.72
C ILE A 135 -2.71 -17.64 -2.93
N ALA A 136 -3.52 -18.30 -2.09
CA ALA A 136 -3.81 -19.73 -2.21
C ALA A 136 -5.07 -20.03 -3.04
N SER A 137 -5.94 -19.02 -3.26
CA SER A 137 -7.22 -19.15 -3.96
C SER A 137 -7.07 -18.92 -5.47
N VAL A 138 -8.02 -19.44 -6.24
CA VAL A 138 -8.17 -19.13 -7.66
C VAL A 138 -9.30 -18.12 -7.79
N ALA A 139 -9.01 -16.91 -8.27
CA ALA A 139 -10.01 -15.88 -8.46
C ALA A 139 -11.14 -16.34 -9.40
N SER A 140 -12.39 -16.03 -9.02
CA SER A 140 -13.58 -16.55 -9.68
C SER A 140 -13.75 -16.09 -11.14
N TYR A 141 -13.16 -14.95 -11.54
CA TYR A 141 -13.23 -14.44 -12.91
C TYR A 141 -12.66 -15.42 -13.95
N LYS A 142 -11.71 -16.27 -13.55
CA LYS A 142 -11.09 -17.28 -14.42
C LYS A 142 -12.06 -18.37 -14.90
N GLN A 143 -13.23 -18.48 -14.26
CA GLN A 143 -14.30 -19.39 -14.70
C GLN A 143 -15.08 -18.84 -15.90
N VAL A 144 -14.94 -17.54 -16.19
CA VAL A 144 -15.67 -16.81 -17.23
C VAL A 144 -14.74 -16.37 -18.35
N VAL A 145 -13.50 -16.02 -18.02
CA VAL A 145 -12.51 -15.46 -18.95
C VAL A 145 -11.45 -16.51 -19.30
N SER A 146 -11.23 -16.74 -20.60
CA SER A 146 -10.21 -17.69 -21.06
C SER A 146 -8.80 -17.19 -20.78
N GLU A 147 -7.83 -18.10 -20.64
CA GLU A 147 -6.45 -17.79 -20.25
C GLU A 147 -5.78 -16.71 -21.14
N ASN A 148 -5.99 -16.79 -22.46
CA ASN A 148 -5.48 -15.82 -23.43
C ASN A 148 -6.14 -14.42 -23.33
N GLN A 149 -7.27 -14.30 -22.63
CA GLN A 149 -8.01 -13.05 -22.45
C GLN A 149 -7.81 -12.42 -21.07
N GLN A 150 -7.23 -13.15 -20.11
CA GLN A 150 -7.18 -12.73 -18.70
C GLN A 150 -6.49 -11.38 -18.51
N GLN A 151 -5.33 -11.17 -19.15
CA GLN A 151 -4.61 -9.90 -19.04
C GLN A 151 -5.47 -8.73 -19.56
N THR A 152 -6.03 -8.86 -20.78
CA THR A 152 -6.86 -7.83 -21.39
C THR A 152 -8.11 -7.55 -20.57
N PHE A 153 -8.76 -8.59 -20.03
CA PHE A 153 -9.90 -8.44 -19.12
C PHE A 153 -9.53 -7.66 -17.85
N LEU A 154 -8.41 -8.00 -17.21
CA LEU A 154 -7.97 -7.33 -15.98
C LEU A 154 -7.59 -5.85 -16.24
N GLU A 155 -6.95 -5.55 -17.36
CA GLU A 155 -6.70 -4.17 -17.77
C GLU A 155 -7.99 -3.41 -18.06
N LEU A 156 -8.99 -4.03 -18.71
CA LEU A 156 -10.30 -3.42 -18.92
C LEU A 156 -11.04 -3.20 -17.60
N TYR A 157 -10.99 -4.15 -16.68
CA TYR A 157 -11.57 -4.03 -15.35
C TYR A 157 -10.93 -2.86 -14.58
N GLY A 158 -9.60 -2.78 -14.55
CA GLY A 158 -8.90 -1.64 -13.95
C GLY A 158 -9.28 -0.30 -14.56
N TYR A 159 -9.40 -0.25 -15.89
CA TYR A 159 -9.83 0.94 -16.62
C TYR A 159 -11.26 1.36 -16.22
N TRP A 160 -12.18 0.39 -16.14
CA TRP A 160 -13.57 0.61 -15.72
C TRP A 160 -13.65 1.19 -14.31
N VAL A 161 -12.94 0.61 -13.34
CA VAL A 161 -12.88 1.14 -11.96
C VAL A 161 -12.30 2.56 -11.94
N GLY A 162 -11.28 2.83 -12.76
CA GLY A 162 -10.63 4.14 -12.82
C GLY A 162 -11.51 5.25 -13.38
N ASN A 163 -12.35 4.96 -14.36
CA ASN A 163 -13.25 5.95 -14.99
C ASN A 163 -14.58 6.14 -14.25
N ALA A 164 -14.92 5.26 -13.29
CA ALA A 164 -16.27 5.17 -12.73
C ALA A 164 -17.34 5.01 -13.82
N ASP A 165 -17.03 4.25 -14.87
CA ASP A 165 -17.99 3.92 -15.93
C ASP A 165 -19.15 3.09 -15.34
N LYS A 166 -20.37 3.27 -15.85
CA LYS A 166 -21.57 2.64 -15.25
C LYS A 166 -21.86 1.28 -15.87
N VAL A 167 -22.29 0.34 -15.02
CA VAL A 167 -22.98 -0.87 -15.49
C VAL A 167 -24.44 -0.47 -15.78
N GLY A 168 -24.81 -0.49 -17.05
CA GLY A 168 -26.18 -0.23 -17.50
C GLY A 168 -27.01 -1.52 -17.58
N GLU A 169 -28.29 -1.37 -17.90
CA GLU A 169 -29.21 -2.51 -18.10
C GLU A 169 -28.75 -3.44 -19.23
N THR A 170 -28.05 -2.90 -20.22
CA THR A 170 -27.62 -3.60 -21.44
C THR A 170 -26.19 -4.13 -21.36
N GLY A 171 -25.44 -3.84 -20.29
CA GLY A 171 -24.05 -4.26 -20.15
C GLY A 171 -23.13 -3.21 -19.54
N VAL A 172 -21.83 -3.35 -19.80
CA VAL A 172 -20.78 -2.45 -19.30
C VAL A 172 -20.28 -1.61 -20.47
N THR A 173 -20.52 -0.29 -20.42
CA THR A 173 -20.10 0.64 -21.47
C THR A 173 -18.83 1.37 -21.05
N PHE A 174 -17.83 1.36 -21.92
CA PHE A 174 -16.56 2.04 -21.69
C PHE A 174 -16.54 3.39 -22.41
N THR A 175 -16.10 4.44 -21.72
CA THR A 175 -15.95 5.77 -22.31
C THR A 175 -14.47 6.17 -22.40
N ALA A 176 -14.05 6.64 -23.58
CA ALA A 176 -12.68 7.09 -23.81
C ALA A 176 -12.53 8.59 -23.58
N ALA A 177 -11.59 8.99 -22.73
CA ALA A 177 -11.26 10.42 -22.54
C ALA A 177 -10.51 11.05 -23.73
N ASN A 178 -9.86 10.23 -24.57
CA ASN A 178 -9.07 10.69 -25.72
C ASN A 178 -9.00 9.61 -26.82
N GLU A 179 -8.50 9.99 -27.99
CA GLU A 179 -8.40 9.11 -29.17
C GLU A 179 -7.51 7.89 -28.94
N ALA A 180 -6.39 8.05 -28.22
CA ALA A 180 -5.50 6.93 -27.89
C ALA A 180 -6.18 5.87 -27.02
N ASN A 181 -6.97 6.30 -26.04
CA ASN A 181 -7.78 5.41 -25.20
C ASN A 181 -8.93 4.78 -25.99
N SER A 182 -9.53 5.50 -26.95
CA SER A 182 -10.57 4.96 -27.84
C SER A 182 -10.05 3.83 -28.71
N ALA A 183 -8.88 4.02 -29.33
CA ALA A 183 -8.22 3.00 -30.13
C ALA A 183 -7.83 1.77 -29.29
N TRP A 184 -7.28 1.98 -28.09
CA TRP A 184 -6.94 0.89 -27.17
C TRP A 184 -8.19 0.13 -26.71
N LEU A 185 -9.25 0.82 -26.29
CA LEU A 185 -10.50 0.19 -25.86
C LEU A 185 -11.09 -0.67 -26.97
N SER A 186 -11.15 -0.14 -28.19
CA SER A 186 -11.67 -0.87 -29.34
C SER A 186 -10.90 -2.18 -29.57
N LYS A 187 -9.56 -2.12 -29.47
CA LYS A 187 -8.69 -3.30 -29.57
C LYS A 187 -8.93 -4.28 -28.42
N ALA A 188 -8.79 -3.82 -27.17
CA ALA A 188 -8.92 -4.65 -25.97
C ALA A 188 -10.28 -5.36 -25.91
N ILE A 189 -11.36 -4.65 -26.23
CA ILE A 189 -12.71 -5.20 -26.22
C ILE A 189 -12.88 -6.26 -27.34
N SER A 190 -12.30 -6.05 -28.53
CA SER A 190 -12.35 -7.05 -29.61
C SER A 190 -11.62 -8.35 -29.29
N GLU A 191 -10.60 -8.32 -28.42
CA GLU A 191 -9.87 -9.51 -27.97
C GLU A 191 -10.71 -10.38 -27.02
N LEU A 192 -11.77 -9.84 -26.41
CA LEU A 192 -12.66 -10.59 -25.51
C LEU A 192 -13.66 -11.50 -26.24
N GLU A 193 -13.53 -11.67 -27.56
CA GLU A 193 -14.31 -12.57 -28.45
C GLU A 193 -15.80 -12.70 -28.15
N GLY A 194 -16.62 -12.03 -28.98
CA GLY A 194 -18.06 -12.25 -29.04
C GLY A 194 -18.83 -11.61 -27.88
N LYS A 195 -19.82 -10.77 -28.23
CA LYS A 195 -20.75 -10.05 -27.34
C LYS A 195 -20.28 -8.65 -26.94
N VAL A 196 -19.88 -7.92 -27.97
CA VAL A 196 -19.55 -6.51 -27.89
C VAL A 196 -20.42 -5.76 -28.90
N ASP A 197 -21.02 -4.65 -28.47
CA ASP A 197 -21.61 -3.65 -29.36
C ASP A 197 -20.84 -2.33 -29.21
N GLY A 198 -19.96 -2.04 -30.16
CA GLY A 198 -19.04 -0.89 -30.09
C GLY A 198 -18.08 -0.98 -28.90
N THR A 199 -18.25 -0.11 -27.91
CA THR A 199 -17.50 -0.08 -26.64
C THR A 199 -18.29 -0.65 -25.47
N THR A 200 -19.33 -1.44 -25.72
CA THR A 200 -20.17 -2.05 -24.68
C THR A 200 -20.01 -3.56 -24.65
N ILE A 201 -19.65 -4.10 -23.49
CA ILE A 201 -19.70 -5.54 -23.21
C ILE A 201 -21.15 -5.91 -22.87
N THR A 202 -21.77 -6.78 -23.67
CA THR A 202 -23.19 -7.19 -23.51
C THR A 202 -23.35 -8.61 -22.97
N ASP A 203 -22.26 -9.37 -22.79
CA ASP A 203 -22.31 -10.70 -22.17
C ASP A 203 -22.65 -10.60 -20.68
N SER A 204 -23.75 -11.20 -20.25
CA SER A 204 -24.20 -11.10 -18.86
C SER A 204 -23.25 -11.72 -17.84
N LYS A 205 -22.49 -12.78 -18.19
CA LYS A 205 -21.53 -13.40 -17.25
C LYS A 205 -20.30 -12.51 -17.08
N LEU A 206 -19.81 -11.95 -18.18
CA LEU A 206 -18.67 -11.04 -18.19
C LEU A 206 -19.03 -9.71 -17.54
N SER A 207 -20.18 -9.11 -17.88
CA SER A 207 -20.70 -7.90 -17.24
C SER A 207 -20.89 -8.07 -15.73
N ALA A 208 -21.30 -9.26 -15.27
CA ALA A 208 -21.43 -9.54 -13.84
C ALA A 208 -20.09 -9.54 -13.08
N LEU A 209 -18.94 -9.62 -13.76
CA LEU A 209 -17.63 -9.46 -13.13
C LEU A 209 -17.24 -8.00 -12.89
N PHE A 210 -17.89 -7.07 -13.58
CA PHE A 210 -17.80 -5.63 -13.31
C PHE A 210 -18.75 -5.25 -12.15
N ASN A 211 -18.72 -6.07 -11.09
CA ASN A 211 -19.52 -5.89 -9.89
C ASN A 211 -18.68 -5.20 -8.80
N GLY A 212 -18.72 -3.88 -8.79
CA GLY A 212 -18.23 -3.05 -7.71
C GLY A 212 -19.24 -1.94 -7.44
N SER A 213 -19.16 -1.29 -6.29
CA SER A 213 -19.73 0.06 -6.22
C SER A 213 -18.90 0.98 -7.13
N GLU A 214 -19.41 2.15 -7.52
CA GLU A 214 -18.63 3.16 -8.29
C GLU A 214 -17.32 3.59 -7.59
N GLN A 215 -17.03 3.04 -6.41
CA GLN A 215 -16.03 3.47 -5.45
C GLN A 215 -15.32 2.30 -4.73
N SER A 216 -15.43 1.07 -5.22
CA SER A 216 -14.73 -0.08 -4.63
C SER A 216 -14.42 -1.18 -5.64
N PHE A 217 -13.36 -1.93 -5.39
CA PHE A 217 -13.04 -3.15 -6.11
C PHE A 217 -14.06 -4.26 -5.81
N ALA A 218 -14.19 -5.18 -6.76
CA ALA A 218 -14.98 -6.39 -6.63
C ALA A 218 -14.28 -7.38 -5.68
N GLU A 219 -15.04 -8.21 -4.98
CA GLU A 219 -14.49 -9.16 -4.01
C GLU A 219 -13.44 -10.10 -4.62
N TRP A 220 -13.61 -10.52 -5.88
CA TRP A 220 -12.68 -11.42 -6.56
C TRP A 220 -11.31 -10.80 -6.85
N VAL A 221 -11.17 -9.47 -6.77
CA VAL A 221 -9.88 -8.77 -6.94
C VAL A 221 -8.91 -9.13 -5.82
N TRP A 222 -9.43 -9.45 -4.63
CA TRP A 222 -8.61 -9.81 -3.47
C TRP A 222 -8.03 -11.23 -3.54
N ASP A 223 -8.42 -12.01 -4.55
CA ASP A 223 -7.89 -13.34 -4.88
C ASP A 223 -6.90 -13.30 -6.07
N LEU A 224 -6.48 -12.11 -6.52
CA LEU A 224 -5.55 -11.98 -7.64
C LEU A 224 -4.09 -12.06 -7.19
N ALA A 225 -3.28 -12.77 -7.98
CA ALA A 225 -1.84 -12.80 -7.81
C ALA A 225 -1.20 -11.46 -8.21
N LYS A 226 0.09 -11.29 -7.85
CA LYS A 226 0.86 -10.08 -8.11
C LYS A 226 0.73 -9.57 -9.56
N ASP A 227 0.99 -10.42 -10.55
CA ASP A 227 1.02 -10.00 -11.96
C ASP A 227 -0.39 -9.66 -12.49
N GLU A 228 -1.42 -10.31 -11.97
CA GLU A 228 -2.82 -10.02 -12.31
C GLU A 228 -3.24 -8.67 -11.73
N LEU A 229 -2.86 -8.37 -10.48
CA LEU A 229 -3.07 -7.05 -9.88
C LEU A 229 -2.31 -5.96 -10.66
N ARG A 230 -1.13 -6.25 -11.21
CA ARG A 230 -0.41 -5.30 -12.08
C ARG A 230 -1.18 -4.98 -13.34
N SER A 231 -1.86 -5.95 -13.96
CA SER A 231 -2.78 -5.70 -15.07
C SER A 231 -3.94 -4.78 -14.67
N VAL A 232 -4.55 -4.99 -13.50
CA VAL A 232 -5.58 -4.09 -12.98
C VAL A 232 -5.04 -2.68 -12.76
N VAL A 233 -3.86 -2.54 -12.16
CA VAL A 233 -3.21 -1.23 -11.95
C VAL A 233 -2.89 -0.53 -13.27
N HIS A 234 -2.43 -1.27 -14.28
CA HIS A 234 -2.17 -0.72 -15.62
C HIS A 234 -3.44 -0.18 -16.28
N GLY A 235 -4.53 -0.93 -16.19
CA GLY A 235 -5.86 -0.48 -16.62
C GLY A 235 -6.30 0.80 -15.93
N PHE A 236 -6.20 0.82 -14.60
CA PHE A 236 -6.56 1.97 -13.78
C PHE A 236 -5.73 3.20 -14.13
N ALA A 237 -4.41 3.04 -14.26
CA ALA A 237 -3.50 4.12 -14.60
C ALA A 237 -3.75 4.68 -16.00
N ARG A 238 -4.28 3.88 -16.94
CA ARG A 238 -4.68 4.37 -18.26
C ARG A 238 -5.93 5.26 -18.21
N ALA A 239 -6.86 4.96 -17.30
CA ALA A 239 -8.08 5.76 -17.10
C ALA A 239 -7.78 7.05 -16.33
N SER A 240 -7.12 6.92 -15.18
CA SER A 240 -7.03 7.99 -14.17
C SER A 240 -5.60 8.27 -13.70
N GLY A 241 -4.59 7.85 -14.47
CA GLY A 241 -3.19 8.08 -14.16
C GLY A 241 -2.52 9.16 -14.99
N ASP A 242 -1.27 9.46 -14.62
CA ASP A 242 -0.37 10.30 -15.40
C ASP A 242 0.97 9.60 -15.71
N GLU A 243 1.83 10.31 -16.45
CA GLU A 243 3.16 9.81 -16.85
C GLU A 243 4.13 9.58 -15.67
N ASN A 244 3.84 10.15 -14.49
CA ASN A 244 4.69 10.13 -13.32
C ASN A 244 4.29 9.05 -12.31
N LYS A 245 3.57 8.01 -12.74
CA LYS A 245 3.06 6.93 -11.88
C LYS A 245 2.22 7.47 -10.72
N LYS A 246 1.39 8.47 -11.03
CA LYS A 246 0.33 8.94 -10.15
C LYS A 246 -1.00 8.43 -10.67
N ILE A 247 -1.92 8.11 -9.76
CA ILE A 247 -3.31 7.82 -10.07
C ILE A 247 -4.22 8.66 -9.18
N TYR A 248 -5.39 8.99 -9.70
CA TYR A 248 -6.32 9.90 -9.06
C TYR A 248 -7.66 9.22 -8.77
N THR A 249 -8.29 9.56 -7.65
CA THR A 249 -9.66 9.17 -7.34
C THR A 249 -10.33 10.18 -6.42
N SER A 250 -11.64 10.36 -6.54
CA SER A 250 -12.43 11.16 -5.59
C SER A 250 -12.89 10.34 -4.38
N SER A 251 -12.82 9.01 -4.44
CA SER A 251 -13.33 8.14 -3.38
C SER A 251 -12.27 7.83 -2.33
N VAL A 252 -12.66 8.02 -1.07
CA VAL A 252 -11.87 7.64 0.12
C VAL A 252 -11.71 6.12 0.21
N ILE A 253 -12.76 5.36 -0.14
CA ILE A 253 -12.76 3.89 -0.11
C ILE A 253 -11.79 3.36 -1.17
N LEU A 254 -11.98 3.77 -2.42
CA LEU A 254 -11.14 3.33 -3.54
C LEU A 254 -9.67 3.73 -3.33
N ARG A 255 -9.40 4.90 -2.74
CA ARG A 255 -8.04 5.31 -2.35
C ARG A 255 -7.39 4.29 -1.41
N ASP A 256 -8.06 3.90 -0.33
CA ASP A 256 -7.51 2.96 0.64
C ASP A 256 -7.35 1.55 0.04
N GLU A 257 -8.28 1.14 -0.80
CA GLU A 257 -8.19 -0.12 -1.53
C GLU A 257 -7.07 -0.11 -2.59
N LEU A 258 -6.84 1.00 -3.29
CA LEU A 258 -5.74 1.17 -4.24
C LEU A 258 -4.39 1.03 -3.56
N VAL A 259 -4.20 1.62 -2.37
CA VAL A 259 -2.96 1.45 -1.58
C VAL A 259 -2.72 -0.03 -1.29
N ARG A 260 -3.77 -0.79 -0.94
CA ARG A 260 -3.69 -2.24 -0.73
C ARG A 260 -3.37 -3.00 -2.01
N VAL A 261 -4.07 -2.73 -3.12
CA VAL A 261 -3.83 -3.36 -4.43
C VAL A 261 -2.39 -3.11 -4.88
N LEU A 262 -1.90 -1.88 -4.74
CA LEU A 262 -0.53 -1.50 -5.08
C LEU A 262 0.49 -2.28 -4.25
N LEU A 263 0.28 -2.37 -2.94
CA LEU A 263 1.12 -3.16 -2.04
C LEU A 263 1.13 -4.66 -2.42
N HIS A 264 -0.04 -5.23 -2.72
CA HIS A 264 -0.18 -6.62 -3.16
C HIS A 264 0.45 -6.89 -4.53
N ALA A 265 0.48 -5.89 -5.41
CA ALA A 265 1.17 -5.93 -6.71
C ALA A 265 2.70 -5.71 -6.60
N GLY A 266 3.22 -5.57 -5.37
CA GLY A 266 4.63 -5.36 -5.08
C GLY A 266 5.12 -3.93 -5.35
N TYR A 267 4.21 -2.96 -5.41
CA TYR A 267 4.53 -1.55 -5.38
C TYR A 267 4.57 -1.03 -3.95
N THR A 268 5.14 0.17 -3.80
CA THR A 268 4.97 1.00 -2.61
C THR A 268 4.30 2.28 -3.02
N SER A 269 3.38 2.75 -2.18
CA SER A 269 2.56 3.91 -2.48
C SER A 269 2.46 4.86 -1.30
N ARG A 270 2.17 6.11 -1.59
CA ARG A 270 1.69 7.11 -0.64
C ARG A 270 0.52 7.85 -1.28
N PHE A 271 -0.29 8.51 -0.46
CA PHE A 271 -1.33 9.38 -0.96
C PHE A 271 -1.40 10.69 -0.20
N GLU A 272 -1.89 11.70 -0.90
CA GLU A 272 -2.22 13.03 -0.37
C GLU A 272 -3.45 13.60 -1.09
N LEU A 273 -4.11 14.57 -0.46
CA LEU A 273 -5.24 15.26 -1.08
C LEU A 273 -4.73 16.32 -2.07
N ASN A 274 -5.06 16.16 -3.34
CA ASN A 274 -4.83 17.15 -4.39
C ASN A 274 -6.08 18.05 -4.55
N ALA A 275 -5.90 19.36 -4.45
CA ALA A 275 -6.99 20.34 -4.47
C ALA A 275 -7.85 20.30 -5.75
N THR A 276 -7.32 19.78 -6.87
CA THR A 276 -8.00 19.80 -8.18
C THR A 276 -8.50 18.44 -8.64
N LYS A 277 -7.79 17.36 -8.27
CA LYS A 277 -8.04 16.00 -8.79
C LYS A 277 -8.55 15.01 -7.73
N GLY A 278 -8.76 15.45 -6.49
CA GLY A 278 -9.11 14.56 -5.38
C GLY A 278 -7.88 13.89 -4.79
N TRP A 279 -7.97 12.61 -4.44
CA TRP A 279 -6.84 11.86 -3.89
C TRP A 279 -5.81 11.57 -4.96
N GLU A 280 -4.57 11.98 -4.73
CA GLU A 280 -3.41 11.62 -5.54
C GLU A 280 -2.68 10.46 -4.86
N ILE A 281 -2.57 9.32 -5.54
CA ILE A 281 -1.78 8.17 -5.09
C ILE A 281 -0.54 8.09 -5.98
N THR A 282 0.63 8.29 -5.37
CA THR A 282 1.93 8.09 -6.04
C THR A 282 2.43 6.69 -5.73
N TYR A 283 2.80 5.91 -6.75
CA TYR A 283 3.32 4.56 -6.56
C TYR A 283 4.60 4.32 -7.37
N VAL A 284 5.44 3.41 -6.88
CA VAL A 284 6.75 3.09 -7.49
C VAL A 284 7.05 1.60 -7.32
N GLU A 285 7.84 1.06 -8.24
CA GLU A 285 8.33 -0.31 -8.21
C GLU A 285 9.71 -0.41 -7.53
N ASP A 286 10.04 -1.61 -7.05
CA ASP A 286 11.22 -2.00 -6.25
C ASP A 286 12.58 -1.47 -6.74
N VAL A 287 12.70 -1.14 -8.03
CA VAL A 287 13.94 -0.62 -8.62
C VAL A 287 14.22 0.87 -8.28
N ALA A 288 13.28 1.59 -7.68
CA ALA A 288 13.45 3.00 -7.35
C ALA A 288 14.05 3.23 -5.95
N GLN A 289 14.93 4.23 -5.81
CA GLN A 289 15.54 4.60 -4.51
C GLN A 289 14.52 4.86 -3.39
N CYS A 290 13.31 5.29 -3.73
CA CYS A 290 12.23 5.59 -2.78
C CYS A 290 11.52 4.36 -2.20
N VAL A 291 11.86 3.14 -2.65
CA VAL A 291 11.33 1.88 -2.11
C VAL A 291 11.97 1.52 -0.78
N ASN A 292 13.23 1.89 -0.64
CA ASN A 292 14.05 1.57 0.51
C ASN A 292 14.48 2.88 1.17
N PRO A 293 13.55 3.61 1.83
CA PRO A 293 13.86 4.90 2.40
C PRO A 293 15.01 4.74 3.40
N VAL A 294 15.99 5.61 3.23
CA VAL A 294 17.22 5.59 4.02
C VAL A 294 17.22 6.80 4.93
N LEU A 295 17.25 6.55 6.23
CA LEU A 295 17.33 7.55 7.28
C LEU A 295 18.74 7.60 7.86
N TYR A 296 19.17 8.79 8.29
CA TYR A 296 20.38 8.95 9.09
C TYR A 296 19.98 8.96 10.56
N SER A 297 20.54 8.07 11.39
CA SER A 297 20.23 7.98 12.82
C SER A 297 20.26 9.33 13.53
N ASP A 298 21.22 10.18 13.18
CA ASP A 298 21.50 11.41 13.92
C ASP A 298 20.63 12.60 13.45
N LYS A 299 19.92 12.44 12.32
CA LYS A 299 19.08 13.50 11.73
C LYS A 299 17.60 13.16 11.76
N ASN A 300 17.29 11.89 11.51
CA ASN A 300 15.96 11.41 11.17
C ASN A 300 15.35 10.50 12.25
N VAL A 301 16.12 10.15 13.29
CA VAL A 301 15.66 9.29 14.38
C VAL A 301 15.75 10.07 15.69
N LYS A 302 14.61 10.25 16.34
CA LYS A 302 14.49 11.11 17.53
C LYS A 302 13.79 10.38 18.66
N VAL A 303 14.26 10.59 19.88
CA VAL A 303 13.55 10.15 21.09
C VAL A 303 12.50 11.20 21.44
N VAL A 304 11.33 10.73 21.83
CA VAL A 304 10.24 11.54 22.40
C VAL A 304 9.91 10.94 23.76
N ASP A 305 10.37 11.60 24.83
CA ASP A 305 10.27 11.08 26.21
C ASP A 305 8.92 11.36 26.88
N ASP A 306 8.07 12.20 26.28
CA ASP A 306 6.85 12.75 26.86
C ASP A 306 5.62 12.58 25.96
N TYR A 307 5.60 11.54 25.11
CA TYR A 307 4.41 11.23 24.33
C TYR A 307 3.27 10.79 25.26
N PHE A 308 2.23 11.61 25.36
CA PHE A 308 1.01 11.30 26.09
C PHE A 308 -0.07 10.79 25.13
N GLY A 309 -0.29 9.48 25.10
CA GLY A 309 -1.27 8.86 24.20
C GLY A 309 -1.38 7.36 24.41
N ARG A 310 -2.23 6.70 23.62
CA ARG A 310 -2.35 5.23 23.64
C ARG A 310 -1.27 4.61 22.77
N VAL A 311 -0.77 3.44 23.18
CA VAL A 311 0.13 2.63 22.34
C VAL A 311 -0.38 1.20 22.25
N TRP A 312 -0.17 0.57 21.10
CA TRP A 312 -0.75 -0.74 20.81
C TRP A 312 0.13 -1.59 19.89
N CYS A 313 0.01 -2.91 19.97
CA CYS A 313 0.82 -3.84 19.19
C CYS A 313 0.07 -5.16 19.01
N VAL A 314 0.38 -5.86 17.93
CA VAL A 314 -0.21 -7.14 17.55
C VAL A 314 0.88 -8.17 17.33
N THR A 315 0.71 -9.38 17.89
CA THR A 315 1.66 -10.47 17.69
C THR A 315 1.20 -11.38 16.56
N VAL A 316 1.87 -11.31 15.41
CA VAL A 316 1.61 -12.13 14.22
C VAL A 316 2.68 -13.23 14.05
N PRO A 317 2.38 -14.35 13.35
CA PRO A 317 3.28 -15.50 13.25
C PRO A 317 4.68 -15.22 12.69
N THR A 318 4.83 -14.41 11.65
CA THR A 318 6.18 -14.11 11.09
C THR A 318 6.96 -13.12 11.94
N GLY A 319 6.28 -12.48 12.89
CA GLY A 319 6.79 -11.39 13.67
C GLY A 319 7.08 -10.11 12.88
N LEU A 320 6.55 -9.99 11.66
CA LEU A 320 6.72 -8.81 10.80
C LEU A 320 5.35 -8.34 10.31
N ILE A 321 5.02 -7.09 10.59
CA ILE A 321 3.74 -6.46 10.20
C ILE A 321 3.98 -5.31 9.23
N ILE A 322 2.93 -4.93 8.50
CA ILE A 322 2.96 -3.76 7.61
C ILE A 322 2.15 -2.64 8.24
N VAL A 323 2.79 -1.49 8.43
CA VAL A 323 2.21 -0.33 9.12
C VAL A 323 2.34 0.93 8.29
N GLN A 324 1.51 1.92 8.57
CA GLN A 324 1.68 3.28 8.05
C GLN A 324 1.21 4.28 9.10
N ARG A 325 1.86 5.45 9.15
CA ARG A 325 1.40 6.58 9.95
C ARG A 325 0.44 7.42 9.13
N VAL A 326 -0.62 7.92 9.75
CA VAL A 326 -1.65 8.72 9.07
C VAL A 326 -1.91 10.04 9.75
N VAL A 327 -2.40 11.01 8.98
CA VAL A 327 -2.98 12.26 9.47
C VAL A 327 -4.45 12.23 9.18
N LYS A 328 -5.27 12.54 10.19
CA LYS A 328 -6.72 12.64 10.06
C LYS A 328 -7.17 14.09 10.17
N ASN A 329 -8.25 14.43 9.47
CA ASN A 329 -8.92 15.72 9.65
C ASN A 329 -9.88 15.69 10.86
N ALA A 330 -10.59 16.79 11.09
CA ALA A 330 -11.57 16.91 12.19
C ALA A 330 -12.76 15.93 12.09
N GLU A 331 -12.97 15.32 10.93
CA GLU A 331 -14.05 14.35 10.65
C GLU A 331 -13.54 12.90 10.75
N ASP A 332 -12.34 12.69 11.29
CA ASP A 332 -11.65 11.40 11.40
C ASP A 332 -11.32 10.74 10.03
N VAL A 333 -11.37 11.50 8.94
CA VAL A 333 -10.97 11.04 7.60
C VAL A 333 -9.46 11.14 7.46
N VAL A 334 -8.80 10.05 7.06
CA VAL A 334 -7.37 10.08 6.74
C VAL A 334 -7.14 10.97 5.50
N VAL A 335 -6.33 12.02 5.64
CA VAL A 335 -5.99 12.98 4.58
C VAL A 335 -4.57 12.84 4.04
N LYS A 336 -3.71 12.12 4.76
CA LYS A 336 -2.32 11.89 4.39
C LYS A 336 -1.84 10.60 5.03
N ALA A 337 -0.99 9.85 4.35
CA ALA A 337 -0.35 8.67 4.90
C ALA A 337 1.11 8.57 4.47
N SER A 338 1.96 8.08 5.37
CA SER A 338 3.30 7.63 5.00
C SER A 338 3.23 6.40 4.08
N ARG A 339 4.35 6.03 3.46
CA ARG A 339 4.43 4.73 2.78
C ARG A 339 4.18 3.58 3.76
N PRO A 340 3.44 2.53 3.36
CA PRO A 340 3.42 1.25 4.06
C PRO A 340 4.85 0.78 4.30
N THR A 341 5.15 0.37 5.53
CA THR A 341 6.49 -0.04 5.94
C THR A 341 6.41 -1.35 6.69
N ILE A 342 7.32 -2.29 6.39
CA ILE A 342 7.45 -3.54 7.14
C ILE A 342 8.28 -3.27 8.40
N VAL A 343 7.73 -3.61 9.56
CA VAL A 343 8.37 -3.46 10.88
C VAL A 343 8.29 -4.77 11.67
N GLY A 344 9.10 -4.89 12.71
CA GLY A 344 8.93 -5.95 13.71
C GLY A 344 7.70 -5.71 14.58
N ASN A 345 7.38 -6.65 15.46
CA ASN A 345 6.20 -6.55 16.31
C ASN A 345 6.44 -6.91 17.77
#